data_AF-A0A836U3A2-F1
#
_entry.id   AF-A0A836U3A2-F1
#
_cell.length_a   1.000
_cell.length_b   1.000
_cell.length_c   1.000
_cell.angle_alpha   90.00
_cell.angle_beta   90.00
_cell.angle_gamma   90.00
#
_symmetry.space_group_name_H-M   'P 1'
#
loop_
_entity.id
_entity.type
_entity.pdbx_description
1 polymer ?
#
loop_
_entity_poly.entity_id
_entity_poly.type
_entity_poly.pdbx_seq_one_letter_code
_entity_poly.pdbx_strand_id
1 'polypeptide(L)'
;MNFKALQQDIAARKDLAAFVSAIGIMPESEPLASWINTYNALVVDAVLQRYPIGSVGDVPDFFSKIMYQVAGKQRSLDDIENGVMRPRFKDARIHMALNCGAVSCPNLPTIAFEQATLDDQLTALAVEVINDGHHVALKDGKLEISALFAWFEEDFVGEAGSIVGWVKRYATSENLKSLPDDIPLLEQPYDWNLGASHVEDAH
;
A
#
# COMPACT_ATOMS: atom_id res chain seq x y z
N MET A 1 4.13 -11.44 -0.37
CA MET A 1 3.78 -12.14 0.89
C MET A 1 3.48 -13.59 0.56
N ASN A 2 4.03 -14.59 1.29
CA ASN A 2 3.72 -16.00 1.02
C ASN A 2 2.46 -16.45 1.79
N PHE A 3 1.28 -16.19 1.21
CA PHE A 3 -0.01 -16.53 1.81
C PHE A 3 -0.18 -18.05 2.05
N LYS A 4 0.42 -18.90 1.22
CA LYS A 4 0.39 -20.36 1.41
C LYS A 4 1.11 -20.77 2.69
N ALA A 5 2.31 -20.22 2.93
CA ALA A 5 3.06 -20.48 4.15
C ALA A 5 2.33 -19.92 5.38
N LEU A 6 1.81 -18.69 5.27
CA LEU A 6 1.06 -18.05 6.35
C LEU A 6 -0.22 -18.81 6.73
N GLN A 7 -0.92 -19.41 5.75
CA GLN A 7 -2.10 -20.25 6.02
C GLN A 7 -1.78 -21.49 6.87
N GLN A 8 -0.55 -22.00 6.76
CA GLN A 8 -0.08 -23.16 7.53
C GLN A 8 0.49 -22.78 8.89
N ASP A 9 0.88 -21.52 9.09
CA ASP A 9 1.40 -21.02 10.36
C ASP A 9 0.26 -20.74 11.36
N ILE A 10 0.09 -21.63 12.33
CA ILE A 10 -0.95 -21.52 13.36
C ILE A 10 -0.67 -20.37 14.32
N ALA A 11 0.59 -20.11 14.66
CA ALA A 11 0.96 -19.07 15.60
C ALA A 11 0.70 -17.69 14.99
N ALA A 12 1.19 -17.46 13.77
CA ALA A 12 0.98 -16.19 13.07
C ALA A 12 -0.51 -15.88 12.86
N ARG A 13 -1.34 -16.89 12.53
CA ARG A 13 -2.80 -16.69 12.40
C ARG A 13 -3.47 -16.38 13.72
N LYS A 14 -3.00 -16.95 14.83
CA LYS A 14 -3.51 -16.63 16.16
C LYS A 14 -3.16 -15.19 16.54
N ASP A 15 -1.93 -14.75 16.26
CA ASP A 15 -1.50 -13.39 16.53
C ASP A 15 -2.26 -12.38 15.67
N LEU A 16 -2.47 -12.68 14.39
CA LEU A 16 -3.32 -11.89 13.51
C LEU A 16 -4.75 -11.77 14.04
N ALA A 17 -5.38 -12.89 14.44
CA ALA A 17 -6.73 -12.87 14.99
C ALA A 17 -6.81 -12.07 16.31
N ALA A 18 -5.79 -12.15 17.15
CA ALA A 18 -5.71 -11.34 18.37
C ALA A 18 -5.59 -9.84 18.06
N PHE A 19 -4.77 -9.48 17.06
CA PHE A 19 -4.64 -8.10 16.59
C PHE A 19 -5.96 -7.57 16.01
N VAL A 20 -6.62 -8.33 15.13
CA VAL A 20 -7.92 -7.97 14.53
C VAL A 20 -9.01 -7.79 15.61
N SER A 21 -8.97 -8.55 16.70
CA SER A 21 -9.86 -8.35 17.84
C SER A 21 -9.54 -7.04 18.59
N ALA A 22 -8.25 -6.75 18.83
CA ALA A 22 -7.81 -5.59 19.59
C ALA A 22 -8.13 -4.25 18.90
N ILE A 23 -7.98 -4.16 17.57
CA ILE A 23 -8.31 -2.95 16.79
C ILE A 23 -9.80 -2.58 16.87
N GLY A 24 -10.68 -3.51 17.24
CA GLY A 24 -12.11 -3.25 17.40
C GLY A 24 -12.44 -2.19 18.45
N ILE A 25 -11.56 -2.02 19.44
CA ILE A 25 -11.68 -1.04 20.51
C ILE A 25 -10.55 0.00 20.53
N MET A 26 -9.71 0.06 19.48
CA MET A 26 -8.66 1.07 19.40
C MET A 26 -9.29 2.48 19.39
N PRO A 27 -8.67 3.50 20.01
CA PRO A 27 -9.18 4.86 19.92
C PRO A 27 -9.19 5.40 18.48
N GLU A 28 -10.20 6.17 18.11
CA GLU A 28 -10.17 6.91 16.83
C GLU A 28 -8.97 7.87 16.75
N SER A 29 -8.48 8.36 17.90
CA SER A 29 -7.35 9.27 17.99
C SER A 29 -5.99 8.61 17.70
N GLU A 30 -5.93 7.29 17.52
CA GLU A 30 -4.71 6.56 17.20
C GLU A 30 -3.94 7.19 16.03
N PRO A 31 -2.59 7.16 16.06
CA PRO A 31 -1.76 7.79 15.06
C PRO A 31 -1.73 6.99 13.75
N LEU A 32 -1.20 7.60 12.69
CA LEU A 32 -1.20 7.03 11.32
C LEU A 32 -0.58 5.62 11.27
N ALA A 33 0.49 5.36 12.02
CA ALA A 33 1.12 4.04 12.09
C ALA A 33 0.12 2.93 12.48
N SER A 34 -0.73 3.18 13.48
CA SER A 34 -1.76 2.23 13.92
C SER A 34 -2.80 1.96 12.81
N TRP A 35 -3.17 2.98 12.04
CA TRP A 35 -4.12 2.85 10.93
C TRP A 35 -3.55 2.08 9.74
N ILE A 36 -2.29 2.34 9.38
CA ILE A 36 -1.59 1.60 8.32
C ILE A 36 -1.46 0.12 8.71
N ASN A 37 -1.02 -0.16 9.93
CA ASN A 37 -0.92 -1.53 10.46
C ASN A 37 -2.30 -2.22 10.47
N THR A 38 -3.35 -1.49 10.85
CA THR A 38 -4.72 -1.98 10.83
C THR A 38 -5.16 -2.37 9.42
N TYR A 39 -5.01 -1.48 8.45
CA TYR A 39 -5.37 -1.74 7.05
C TYR A 39 -4.64 -2.97 6.51
N ASN A 40 -3.32 -3.02 6.65
CA ASN A 40 -2.50 -4.11 6.13
C ASN A 40 -2.83 -5.46 6.78
N ALA A 41 -3.06 -5.49 8.09
CA ALA A 41 -3.48 -6.71 8.79
C ALA A 41 -4.85 -7.19 8.32
N LEU A 42 -5.79 -6.28 8.08
CA LEU A 42 -7.13 -6.60 7.59
C LEU A 42 -7.11 -7.14 6.15
N VAL A 43 -6.24 -6.61 5.28
CA VAL A 43 -6.03 -7.21 3.94
C VAL A 43 -5.56 -8.66 4.08
N VAL A 44 -4.54 -8.91 4.92
CA VAL A 44 -4.01 -10.25 5.15
C VAL A 44 -5.10 -11.19 5.70
N ASP A 45 -5.85 -10.75 6.71
CA ASP A 45 -6.96 -11.54 7.27
C ASP A 45 -8.04 -11.83 6.22
N ALA A 46 -8.46 -10.83 5.44
CA ALA A 46 -9.47 -10.98 4.39
C ALA A 46 -9.04 -11.98 3.30
N VAL A 47 -7.76 -11.97 2.91
CA VAL A 47 -7.17 -12.95 1.98
C VAL A 47 -7.15 -14.35 2.59
N LEU A 48 -6.66 -14.51 3.83
CA LEU A 48 -6.55 -15.83 4.48
C LEU A 48 -7.92 -16.49 4.71
N GLN A 49 -8.95 -15.71 5.01
CA GLN A 49 -10.33 -16.21 5.15
C GLN A 49 -10.94 -16.73 3.84
N ARG A 50 -10.40 -16.30 2.69
CA ARG A 50 -10.88 -16.70 1.36
C ARG A 50 -9.93 -17.64 0.65
N TYR A 51 -8.76 -17.89 1.22
CA TYR A 51 -7.71 -18.67 0.58
C TYR A 51 -8.17 -20.11 0.27
N PRO A 52 -7.86 -20.67 -0.91
CA PRO A 52 -7.06 -20.06 -1.98
C PRO A 52 -7.89 -19.18 -2.93
N ILE A 53 -7.44 -17.94 -3.15
CA ILE A 53 -7.88 -17.06 -4.25
C ILE A 53 -6.68 -16.76 -5.15
N GLY A 54 -6.93 -16.54 -6.44
CA GLY A 54 -5.89 -16.16 -7.41
C GLY A 54 -5.57 -14.66 -7.36
N SER A 55 -6.61 -13.84 -7.18
CA SER A 55 -6.52 -12.38 -7.11
C SER A 55 -7.49 -11.84 -6.04
N VAL A 56 -7.14 -10.72 -5.39
CA VAL A 56 -8.11 -9.93 -4.61
C VAL A 56 -9.20 -9.31 -5.49
N GLY A 57 -8.89 -9.04 -6.75
CA GLY A 57 -9.82 -8.52 -7.75
C GLY A 57 -10.89 -9.53 -8.18
N ASP A 58 -10.65 -10.83 -7.98
CA ASP A 58 -11.66 -11.88 -8.21
C ASP A 58 -12.74 -11.89 -7.13
N VAL A 59 -12.49 -11.24 -5.99
CA VAL A 59 -13.44 -11.14 -4.89
C VAL A 59 -14.26 -9.86 -5.08
N PRO A 60 -15.57 -9.97 -5.40
CA PRO A 60 -16.40 -8.80 -5.63
C PRO A 60 -16.36 -7.86 -4.42
N ASP A 61 -16.07 -6.59 -4.68
CA ASP A 61 -16.11 -5.54 -3.67
C ASP A 61 -15.20 -5.81 -2.45
N PHE A 62 -14.03 -6.45 -2.67
CA PHE A 62 -13.10 -6.83 -1.61
C PHE A 62 -12.81 -5.68 -0.63
N PHE A 63 -12.51 -4.49 -1.13
CA PHE A 63 -12.15 -3.35 -0.29
C PHE A 63 -13.36 -2.59 0.29
N SER A 64 -14.53 -2.67 -0.34
CA SER A 64 -15.69 -1.85 0.00
C SER A 64 -16.78 -2.57 0.81
N LYS A 65 -16.92 -3.90 0.70
CA LYS A 65 -18.00 -4.68 1.35
C LYS A 65 -17.55 -5.62 2.46
N ILE A 66 -16.26 -5.90 2.59
CA ILE A 66 -15.75 -6.68 3.73
C ILE A 66 -15.70 -5.74 4.94
N MET A 67 -16.53 -6.02 5.96
CA MET A 67 -16.70 -5.16 7.12
C MET A 67 -16.00 -5.73 8.35
N TYR A 68 -15.26 -4.87 9.05
CA TYR A 68 -14.55 -5.16 10.29
C TYR A 68 -14.99 -4.19 11.39
N GLN A 69 -14.97 -4.68 12.63
CA GLN A 69 -15.09 -3.82 13.79
C GLN A 69 -13.73 -3.13 14.00
N VAL A 70 -13.65 -1.82 13.80
CA VAL A 70 -12.43 -1.02 13.96
C VAL A 70 -12.78 0.29 14.66
N ALA A 71 -12.05 0.59 15.73
CA ALA A 71 -12.22 1.78 16.55
C ALA A 71 -13.67 2.08 16.96
N GLY A 72 -14.39 1.04 17.38
CA GLY A 72 -15.78 1.14 17.81
C GLY A 72 -16.81 1.23 16.69
N LYS A 73 -16.43 1.15 15.41
CA LYS A 73 -17.34 1.22 14.26
C LYS A 73 -17.17 0.03 13.30
N GLN A 74 -18.21 -0.27 12.54
CA GLN A 74 -18.12 -1.15 11.38
C GLN A 74 -17.49 -0.37 10.21
N ARG A 75 -16.34 -0.84 9.72
CA ARG A 75 -15.57 -0.20 8.65
C ARG A 75 -15.13 -1.20 7.60
N SER A 76 -15.08 -0.75 6.35
CA SER A 76 -14.39 -1.46 5.27
C SER A 76 -12.94 -1.00 5.16
N LEU A 77 -12.14 -1.69 4.34
CA LEU A 77 -10.79 -1.24 4.00
C LEU A 77 -10.83 0.14 3.33
N ASP A 78 -11.79 0.35 2.42
CA ASP A 78 -12.03 1.65 1.78
C ASP A 78 -12.37 2.76 2.79
N ASP A 79 -13.19 2.48 3.81
CA ASP A 79 -13.50 3.47 4.86
C ASP A 79 -12.27 3.83 5.69
N ILE A 80 -11.41 2.84 5.98
CA ILE A 80 -10.16 3.09 6.71
C ILE A 80 -9.22 3.98 5.89
N GLU A 81 -9.05 3.69 4.60
CA GLU A 81 -8.18 4.48 3.73
C GLU A 81 -8.77 5.86 3.40
N ASN A 82 -9.95 5.88 2.78
CA ASN A 82 -10.55 7.07 2.21
C ASN A 82 -11.39 7.88 3.23
N GLY A 83 -11.95 7.21 4.24
CA GLY A 83 -12.76 7.85 5.28
C GLY A 83 -11.95 8.32 6.50
N VAL A 84 -10.81 7.67 6.79
CA VAL A 84 -9.98 8.00 7.96
C VAL A 84 -8.60 8.51 7.56
N MET A 85 -7.78 7.71 6.87
CA MET A 85 -6.35 8.04 6.70
C MET A 85 -6.12 9.24 5.80
N ARG A 86 -6.62 9.18 4.55
CA ARG A 86 -6.45 10.24 3.54
C ARG A 86 -6.90 11.62 4.02
N PRO A 87 -8.15 11.82 4.51
CA PRO A 87 -8.62 13.15 4.89
C PRO A 87 -7.94 13.70 6.16
N ARG A 88 -7.51 12.82 7.08
CA ARG A 88 -6.94 13.23 8.37
C ARG A 88 -5.46 13.53 8.29
N PHE A 89 -4.67 12.65 7.67
CA PHE A 89 -3.22 12.72 7.74
C PHE A 89 -2.60 13.42 6.53
N LYS A 90 -3.26 13.37 5.35
CA LYS A 90 -2.84 14.08 4.14
C LYS A 90 -1.36 13.83 3.78
N ASP A 91 -0.95 12.57 3.84
CA ASP A 91 0.40 12.11 3.53
C ASP A 91 0.29 11.14 2.35
N ALA A 92 0.75 11.53 1.16
CA ALA A 92 0.58 10.69 -0.03
C ALA A 92 1.48 9.44 0.01
N ARG A 93 2.48 9.39 0.90
CA ARG A 93 3.34 8.21 1.08
C ARG A 93 2.58 7.00 1.62
N ILE A 94 1.38 7.18 2.17
CA ILE A 94 0.55 6.04 2.61
C ILE A 94 0.25 5.08 1.45
N HIS A 95 0.13 5.57 0.22
CA HIS A 95 -0.09 4.75 -0.97
C HIS A 95 1.06 3.79 -1.28
N MET A 96 2.25 4.06 -0.71
CA MET A 96 3.42 3.19 -0.77
C MET A 96 3.47 2.19 0.39
N ALA A 97 2.66 2.40 1.43
CA ALA A 97 2.64 1.62 2.65
C ALA A 97 1.42 0.68 2.76
N LEU A 98 0.33 1.00 2.06
CA LEU A 98 -0.86 0.15 2.00
C LEU A 98 -0.64 -0.96 0.98
N ASN A 99 -0.61 -2.20 1.45
CA ASN A 99 -0.48 -3.37 0.59
C ASN A 99 -1.87 -3.94 0.30
N CYS A 100 -2.27 -3.94 -0.96
CA CYS A 100 -3.53 -4.50 -1.45
C CYS A 100 -3.48 -6.02 -1.73
N GLY A 101 -2.36 -6.70 -1.46
CA GLY A 101 -2.16 -8.13 -1.70
C GLY A 101 -1.84 -8.53 -3.15
N ALA A 102 -1.98 -7.60 -4.09
CA ALA A 102 -1.70 -7.83 -5.52
C ALA A 102 -0.21 -7.71 -5.89
N VAL A 103 0.18 -8.25 -7.05
CA VAL A 103 1.54 -8.23 -7.62
C VAL A 103 2.05 -6.81 -7.79
N SER A 104 1.20 -5.90 -8.29
CA SER A 104 1.56 -4.50 -8.51
C SER A 104 1.46 -3.61 -7.25
N CYS A 105 1.20 -4.17 -6.06
CA CYS A 105 1.23 -3.42 -4.81
C CYS A 105 2.68 -3.26 -4.31
N PRO A 106 3.01 -2.17 -3.60
CA PRO A 106 4.28 -2.06 -2.87
C PRO A 106 4.50 -3.27 -1.95
N ASN A 107 5.77 -3.66 -1.77
CA ASN A 107 6.12 -4.75 -0.87
C ASN A 107 5.57 -4.50 0.54
N LEU A 108 4.92 -5.51 1.14
CA LEU A 108 4.50 -5.40 2.53
C LEU A 108 5.75 -5.38 3.43
N PRO A 109 5.93 -4.37 4.29
CA PRO A 109 7.04 -4.34 5.23
C PRO A 109 7.00 -5.56 6.17
N THR A 110 8.17 -6.11 6.46
CA THR A 110 8.33 -7.24 7.41
C THR A 110 8.30 -6.78 8.87
N ILE A 111 8.31 -5.46 9.10
CA ILE A 111 8.29 -4.82 10.42
C ILE A 111 7.06 -3.92 10.46
N ALA A 112 6.32 -3.97 11.57
CA ALA A 112 5.18 -3.09 11.79
C ALA A 112 5.61 -1.61 11.79
N PHE A 113 4.71 -0.73 11.37
CA PHE A 113 4.96 0.70 11.43
C PHE A 113 4.90 1.19 12.88
N GLU A 114 5.87 2.01 13.27
CA GLU A 114 5.92 2.62 14.60
C GLU A 114 5.88 4.13 14.48
N GLN A 115 5.07 4.80 15.28
CA GLN A 115 4.89 6.26 15.14
C GLN A 115 6.19 7.05 15.33
N ALA A 116 7.15 6.53 16.10
CA ALA A 116 8.44 7.16 16.33
C ALA A 116 9.36 7.17 15.10
N THR A 117 9.20 6.20 14.20
CA THR A 117 10.04 6.01 13.00
C THR A 117 9.23 6.08 11.70
N LEU A 118 7.92 6.34 11.79
CA LEU A 118 6.99 6.31 10.66
C LEU A 118 7.44 7.20 9.50
N ASP A 119 7.96 8.39 9.79
CA ASP A 119 8.39 9.32 8.74
C ASP A 119 9.56 8.75 7.91
N ASP A 120 10.54 8.15 8.58
CA ASP A 120 11.67 7.48 7.93
C ASP A 120 11.19 6.23 7.17
N GLN A 121 10.28 5.45 7.75
CA GLN A 121 9.71 4.26 7.12
C GLN A 121 8.94 4.62 5.83
N LEU A 122 8.07 5.62 5.89
CA LEU A 122 7.30 6.07 4.72
C LEU A 122 8.19 6.71 3.66
N THR A 123 9.21 7.47 4.06
CA THR A 123 10.18 8.03 3.12
C THR A 123 11.00 6.93 2.44
N ALA A 124 11.45 5.92 3.18
CA ALA A 124 12.18 4.79 2.63
C ALA A 124 11.33 4.04 1.59
N LEU A 125 10.05 3.79 1.88
CA LEU A 125 9.13 3.14 0.93
C LEU A 125 8.89 3.99 -0.33
N ALA A 126 8.68 5.30 -0.17
CA ALA A 126 8.54 6.19 -1.32
C ALA A 126 9.81 6.23 -2.19
N VAL A 127 10.99 6.24 -1.57
CA VAL A 127 12.26 6.12 -2.30
C VAL A 127 12.37 4.75 -2.97
N GLU A 128 12.03 3.64 -2.31
CA GLU A 128 12.08 2.31 -2.93
C GLU A 128 11.18 2.25 -4.18
N VAL A 129 9.89 2.58 -4.05
CA VAL A 129 8.91 2.48 -5.13
C VAL A 129 9.25 3.38 -6.32
N ILE A 130 9.73 4.60 -6.08
CA ILE A 130 10.10 5.52 -7.16
C ILE A 130 11.32 5.05 -7.95
N ASN A 131 12.19 4.24 -7.35
CA ASN A 131 13.48 3.88 -7.93
C ASN A 131 13.59 2.39 -8.32
N ASP A 132 12.52 1.59 -8.18
CA ASP A 132 12.55 0.16 -8.49
C ASP A 132 12.45 -0.16 -10.00
N GLY A 133 12.15 0.84 -10.83
CA GLY A 133 12.00 0.69 -12.29
C GLY A 133 10.73 -0.06 -12.71
N HIS A 134 9.90 -0.49 -11.75
CA HIS A 134 8.62 -1.13 -11.98
C HIS A 134 7.48 -0.11 -11.89
N HIS A 135 7.38 0.63 -10.79
CA HIS A 135 6.27 1.56 -10.56
C HIS A 135 6.46 2.92 -11.23
N VAL A 136 7.72 3.28 -11.50
CA VAL A 136 8.09 4.46 -12.26
C VAL A 136 9.23 4.10 -13.20
N ALA A 137 9.02 4.33 -14.50
CA ALA A 137 10.04 4.06 -15.51
C ALA A 137 10.04 5.13 -16.60
N LEU A 138 11.22 5.53 -17.07
CA LEU A 138 11.34 6.41 -18.23
C LEU A 138 11.48 5.55 -19.49
N LYS A 139 10.51 5.62 -20.40
CA LYS A 139 10.51 4.84 -21.64
C LYS A 139 10.00 5.66 -22.81
N ASP A 140 10.73 5.63 -23.92
CA ASP A 140 10.38 6.31 -25.18
C ASP A 140 10.00 7.80 -24.98
N GLY A 141 10.67 8.49 -24.06
CA GLY A 141 10.44 9.91 -23.74
C GLY A 141 9.21 10.19 -22.88
N LYS A 142 8.59 9.15 -22.31
CA LYS A 142 7.41 9.23 -21.41
C LYS A 142 7.75 8.67 -20.05
N LEU A 143 7.11 9.21 -19.02
CA LEU A 143 7.17 8.65 -17.68
C LEU A 143 6.04 7.63 -17.54
N GLU A 144 6.38 6.36 -17.58
CA GLU A 144 5.47 5.30 -17.19
C GLU A 144 5.28 5.30 -15.67
N ILE A 145 4.04 5.27 -15.22
CA ILE A 145 3.66 5.30 -13.80
C ILE A 145 2.65 4.21 -13.47
N SER A 146 2.75 3.63 -12.29
CA SER A 146 1.73 2.73 -11.75
C SER A 146 0.36 3.41 -11.67
N ALA A 147 -0.72 2.64 -11.86
CA ALA A 147 -2.10 3.09 -11.72
C ALA A 147 -2.41 3.73 -10.35
N LEU A 148 -1.62 3.43 -9.31
CA LEU A 148 -1.70 4.10 -8.00
C LEU A 148 -1.63 5.63 -8.13
N PHE A 149 -0.76 6.13 -9.00
CA PHE A 149 -0.60 7.57 -9.22
C PHE A 149 -1.83 8.20 -9.90
N ALA A 150 -2.55 7.44 -10.72
CA ALA A 150 -3.78 7.88 -11.36
C ALA A 150 -4.98 7.83 -10.38
N TRP A 151 -5.12 6.75 -9.61
CA TRP A 151 -6.24 6.59 -8.67
C TRP A 151 -6.20 7.61 -7.53
N PHE A 152 -5.00 7.98 -7.09
CA PHE A 152 -4.78 8.89 -5.97
C PHE A 152 -4.09 10.20 -6.39
N GLU A 153 -4.28 10.63 -7.65
CA GLU A 153 -3.66 11.83 -8.21
C GLU A 153 -3.83 13.05 -7.29
N GLU A 154 -5.04 13.25 -6.74
CA GLU A 154 -5.34 14.37 -5.84
C GLU A 154 -4.40 14.47 -4.64
N ASP A 155 -3.97 13.33 -4.08
CA ASP A 155 -3.11 13.31 -2.90
C ASP A 155 -1.67 13.68 -3.29
N PHE A 156 -1.14 13.11 -4.38
CA PHE A 156 0.20 13.40 -4.89
C PHE A 156 0.33 14.86 -5.36
N VAL A 157 -0.67 15.33 -6.12
CA VAL A 157 -0.74 16.72 -6.59
C VAL A 157 -0.91 17.68 -5.42
N GLY A 158 -1.72 17.34 -4.42
CA GLY A 158 -1.89 18.14 -3.21
C GLY A 158 -0.59 18.35 -2.42
N GLU A 159 0.30 17.35 -2.40
CA GLU A 159 1.54 17.38 -1.63
C GLU A 159 2.74 17.97 -2.40
N ALA A 160 2.78 17.82 -3.73
CA ALA A 160 3.94 18.18 -4.55
C ALA A 160 3.64 19.05 -5.78
N GLY A 161 2.38 19.44 -5.97
CA GLY A 161 1.91 20.26 -7.10
C GLY A 161 1.73 19.48 -8.41
N SER A 162 2.36 18.31 -8.56
CA SER A 162 2.18 17.39 -9.68
C SER A 162 2.69 15.99 -9.30
N ILE A 163 2.25 14.96 -10.05
CA ILE A 163 2.82 13.60 -9.96
C ILE A 163 4.34 13.65 -10.22
N VAL A 164 4.77 14.38 -11.25
CA VAL A 164 6.20 14.52 -11.60
C VAL A 164 6.99 15.16 -10.45
N GLY A 165 6.43 16.20 -9.81
CA GLY A 165 7.03 16.83 -8.64
C GLY A 165 7.18 15.86 -7.47
N TRP A 166 6.19 14.99 -7.25
CA TRP A 166 6.26 13.95 -6.24
C TRP A 166 7.31 12.88 -6.56
N VAL A 167 7.37 12.41 -7.81
CA VAL A 167 8.42 11.49 -8.29
C VAL A 167 9.81 12.08 -8.06
N LYS A 168 10.04 13.34 -8.45
CA LYS A 168 11.33 14.03 -8.26
C LYS A 168 11.75 14.11 -6.80
N ARG A 169 10.80 14.28 -5.87
CA ARG A 169 11.06 14.39 -4.43
C ARG A 169 11.75 13.16 -3.85
N TYR A 170 11.41 11.97 -4.36
CA TYR A 170 11.95 10.68 -3.88
C TYR A 170 12.89 10.01 -4.88
N ALA A 171 13.14 10.62 -6.04
CA ALA A 171 14.09 10.15 -7.02
C ALA A 171 15.54 10.19 -6.51
N THR A 172 16.26 9.09 -6.66
CA THR A 172 17.71 9.03 -6.36
C THR A 172 18.57 9.35 -7.58
N SER A 173 18.06 9.03 -8.78
CA SER A 173 18.76 9.16 -10.05
C SER A 173 18.57 10.55 -10.68
N GLU A 174 19.63 11.09 -11.29
CA GLU A 174 19.60 12.43 -11.89
C GLU A 174 18.63 12.51 -13.09
N ASN A 175 18.44 11.42 -13.81
CA ASN A 175 17.46 11.31 -14.90
C ASN A 175 16.02 11.52 -14.41
N LEU A 176 15.64 11.00 -13.23
CA LEU A 176 14.31 11.23 -12.67
C LEU A 176 14.20 12.62 -12.02
N LYS A 177 15.25 13.10 -11.34
CA LYS A 177 15.24 14.45 -10.73
C LYS A 177 15.14 15.58 -11.76
N SER A 178 15.72 15.38 -12.95
CA SER A 178 15.80 16.39 -14.01
C SER A 178 14.66 16.32 -15.03
N LEU A 179 13.63 15.48 -14.80
CA LEU A 179 12.48 15.38 -15.72
C LEU A 179 11.83 16.75 -15.96
N PRO A 180 11.33 17.05 -17.16
CA PRO A 180 10.52 18.24 -17.37
C PRO A 180 9.15 18.05 -16.70
N ASP A 181 8.58 19.12 -16.13
CA ASP A 181 7.32 19.06 -15.39
C ASP A 181 6.12 18.67 -16.29
N ASP A 182 6.23 18.92 -17.60
CA ASP A 182 5.24 18.61 -18.63
C ASP A 182 5.52 17.29 -19.37
N ILE A 183 6.38 16.42 -18.83
CA ILE A 183 6.63 15.10 -19.42
C ILE A 183 5.31 14.32 -19.55
N PRO A 184 5.02 13.69 -20.70
CA PRO A 184 3.83 12.88 -20.84
C PRO A 184 3.86 11.69 -19.87
N LEU A 185 2.79 11.55 -19.08
CA LEU A 185 2.57 10.40 -18.22
C LEU A 185 1.89 9.28 -19.00
N LEU A 186 2.32 8.04 -18.78
CA LEU A 186 1.70 6.84 -19.31
C LEU A 186 1.36 5.90 -18.16
N GLU A 187 0.07 5.69 -17.90
CA GLU A 187 -0.36 4.72 -16.90
C GLU A 187 -0.03 3.29 -17.35
N GLN A 188 0.57 2.52 -16.46
CA GLN A 188 0.87 1.11 -16.66
C GLN A 188 -0.34 0.23 -16.26
N PRO A 189 -0.57 -0.91 -16.94
CA PRO A 189 -1.55 -1.88 -16.51
C PRO A 189 -1.26 -2.38 -15.08
N TYR A 190 -2.29 -2.50 -14.26
CA TYR A 190 -2.17 -2.98 -12.87
C TYR A 190 -2.47 -4.48 -12.78
N ASP A 191 -1.52 -5.28 -12.30
CA ASP A 191 -1.69 -6.71 -12.11
C ASP A 191 -2.28 -7.02 -10.73
N TRP A 192 -3.55 -7.41 -10.73
CA TRP A 192 -4.33 -7.73 -9.52
C TRP A 192 -4.07 -9.13 -8.96
N ASN A 193 -3.31 -10.00 -9.64
CA ASN A 193 -3.00 -11.34 -9.13
C ASN A 193 -2.31 -11.25 -7.77
N LEU A 194 -2.49 -12.23 -6.89
CA LEU A 194 -1.81 -12.23 -5.59
C LEU A 194 -0.28 -12.29 -5.78
N GLY A 195 0.43 -11.37 -5.15
CA GLY A 195 1.89 -11.33 -5.19
C GLY A 195 2.52 -12.50 -4.43
N ALA A 196 3.08 -13.47 -5.14
CA ALA A 196 4.11 -14.32 -4.56
C ALA A 196 5.31 -13.42 -4.24
N SER A 197 5.84 -13.48 -3.01
CA SER A 197 7.13 -12.82 -2.73
C SER A 197 8.14 -13.32 -3.76
N HIS A 198 8.77 -12.41 -4.51
CA HIS A 198 10.04 -12.67 -5.18
C HIS A 198 11.06 -12.99 -4.09
N VAL A 199 11.04 -14.23 -3.61
CA VAL A 199 12.25 -14.84 -3.07
C VAL A 199 13.04 -15.15 -4.32
N GLU A 200 14.07 -14.35 -4.61
CA GLU A 200 15.13 -14.82 -5.49
C GLU A 200 15.59 -16.15 -4.91
N ASP A 201 15.27 -17.24 -5.62
CA ASP A 201 15.96 -18.51 -5.45
C ASP A 201 17.40 -18.25 -5.90
N ALA A 202 18.23 -17.80 -4.96
CA ALA A 202 19.67 -17.77 -5.11
C ALA A 202 20.14 -19.24 -5.21
N HIS A 203 20.38 -19.70 -6.43
CA HIS A 203 21.15 -20.90 -6.72
C HIS A 203 22.65 -20.62 -6.68
#